data_AF-A0A7V4PP18-F1
#
_entry.id   AF-A0A7V4PP18-F1
#
_cell.length_a   1.000
_cell.length_b   1.000
_cell.length_c   1.000
_cell.angle_alpha   90.00
_cell.angle_beta   90.00
_cell.angle_gamma   90.00
#
_symmetry.space_group_name_H-M   'P 1'
#
loop_
_entity.id
_entity.type
_entity.pdbx_description
1 polymer ?
#
loop_
_entity_poly.entity_id
_entity_poly.type
_entity_poly.pdbx_seq_one_letter_code
_entity_poly.pdbx_strand_id
1 'polypeptide(L)' 'MTGRIGNSLALLAGIAVCLWLQNLAWAQAESPEKLIEGAKKEGSIVYYGSTSGAEAIEMIRAFEKKYPFTLLSKLRFRS' A
#
# COMPACT_ATOMS: atom_id res chain seq x y z
N MET A 1 -26.24 -43.88 7.25
CA MET A 1 -24.78 -43.72 7.01
C MET A 1 -24.44 -42.55 6.08
N THR A 2 -25.27 -41.50 6.00
CA THR A 2 -25.12 -40.38 5.04
C THR A 2 -24.45 -39.12 5.61
N GLY A 3 -24.33 -38.98 6.93
CA GLY A 3 -23.81 -37.77 7.57
C GLY A 3 -22.28 -37.57 7.50
N ARG A 4 -21.50 -38.65 7.33
CA ARG A 4 -20.02 -38.56 7.27
C ARG A 4 -19.49 -37.97 5.97
N ILE A 5 -20.20 -38.19 4.85
CA ILE A 5 -19.77 -37.73 3.52
C ILE A 5 -20.05 -36.23 3.35
N GLY A 6 -21.18 -35.74 3.88
CA GLY A 6 -21.53 -34.31 3.86
C GLY A 6 -20.54 -33.44 4.64
N ASN A 7 -20.03 -33.93 5.77
CA ASN A 7 -19.07 -33.20 6.59
C ASN A 7 -17.69 -33.07 5.91
N SER A 8 -17.26 -34.11 5.18
CA SER A 8 -16.02 -34.08 4.39
C SER A 8 -16.11 -33.13 3.20
N LEU A 9 -17.27 -33.08 2.53
CA LEU A 9 -17.52 -32.12 1.44
C LEU A 9 -17.54 -30.67 1.93
N ALA A 10 -18.14 -30.40 3.08
CA ALA A 10 -18.13 -29.06 3.69
C ALA A 10 -16.70 -28.61 4.07
N LEU A 11 -15.87 -29.54 4.56
CA LEU A 11 -14.47 -29.28 4.89
C LEU A 11 -13.64 -28.91 3.65
N LEU A 12 -13.81 -29.64 2.55
CA LEU A 12 -13.10 -29.36 1.29
C LEU A 12 -13.56 -28.04 0.67
N ALA A 13 -14.86 -27.73 0.72
CA ALA A 13 -15.39 -26.45 0.25
C ALA A 13 -14.86 -25.27 1.09
N GLY A 14 -14.77 -25.43 2.42
CA GLY A 14 -14.19 -24.43 3.30
C GLY A 14 -12.71 -24.15 3.00
N ILE A 15 -11.92 -25.21 2.75
CA ILE A 15 -10.50 -25.07 2.37
C ILE A 15 -10.36 -24.36 1.02
N ALA A 16 -11.22 -24.69 0.04
CA ALA A 16 -11.21 -24.04 -1.27
C ALA A 16 -11.49 -22.53 -1.17
N VAL A 17 -12.45 -22.12 -0.34
CA VAL A 17 -12.75 -20.70 -0.07
C VAL A 17 -11.58 -20.00 0.61
N CYS A 18 -10.95 -20.63 1.61
CA CYS A 18 -9.77 -20.07 2.26
C CYS A 18 -8.60 -19.86 1.29
N LEU A 19 -8.37 -20.80 0.37
CA LEU A 19 -7.32 -20.68 -0.65
C LEU A 19 -7.60 -19.56 -1.67
N TRP A 20 -8.88 -19.30 -1.99
CA TRP A 20 -9.26 -18.18 -2.86
C TRP A 20 -9.05 -16.82 -2.20
N LEU A 21 -9.28 -16.72 -0.89
CA LEU A 21 -9.11 -15.47 -0.14
C LEU A 21 -7.62 -15.05 -0.01
N GLN A 22 -6.66 -15.99 -0.13
CA GLN A 22 -5.23 -15.66 -0.05
C GLN A 22 -4.74 -14.78 -1.21
N ASN A 23 -5.34 -14.91 -2.40
CA ASN A 23 -4.99 -14.06 -3.56
C ASN A 23 -5.37 -12.59 -3.33
N LEU A 24 -6.44 -12.31 -2.59
CA LEU A 24 -6.84 -10.94 -2.26
C LEU A 24 -5.88 -10.27 -1.27
N ALA A 25 -5.25 -11.04 -0.37
CA ALA A 25 -4.30 -10.52 0.60
C ALA A 25 -2.95 -10.12 -0.05
N TRP A 26 -2.48 -10.86 -1.05
CA TRP A 26 -1.24 -10.53 -1.76
C TRP A 26 -1.38 -9.36 -2.74
N ALA A 27 -2.60 -9.03 -3.18
CA ALA A 27 -2.87 -7.84 -3.99
C ALA A 27 -2.80 -6.52 -3.19
N GLN A 28 -2.75 -6.58 -1.85
CA GLN A 28 -2.73 -5.38 -0.99
C GLN A 28 -1.32 -4.82 -0.75
N ALA A 29 -0.26 -5.59 -1.02
CA ALA A 29 1.11 -5.15 -0.82
C ALA A 29 1.74 -4.80 -2.17
N GLU A 30 1.48 -3.58 -2.65
CA GLU A 30 2.25 -3.06 -3.77
C GLU A 30 3.73 -2.96 -3.36
N SER A 31 4.63 -3.55 -4.16
CA SER A 31 6.03 -3.58 -3.79
C SER A 31 6.62 -2.16 -3.79
N PRO A 32 7.56 -1.86 -2.87
CA PRO A 32 8.19 -0.54 -2.82
C PRO A 32 8.79 -0.13 -4.17
N GLU A 33 9.29 -1.08 -4.98
CA GLU A 33 9.83 -0.76 -6.31
C GLU A 33 8.75 -0.26 -7.27
N LYS A 34 7.56 -0.88 -7.28
CA LYS A 34 6.44 -0.46 -8.13
C LYS A 34 5.94 0.93 -7.76
N LEU A 35 5.87 1.23 -6.47
CA LEU A 35 5.53 2.57 -5.96
C LEU A 35 6.54 3.62 -6.42
N ILE A 36 7.84 3.30 -6.38
CA ILE A 36 8.91 4.19 -6.86
C ILE A 36 8.81 4.40 -8.38
N GLU A 37 8.54 3.35 -9.15
CA GLU A 37 8.37 3.45 -10.60
C GLU A 37 7.13 4.29 -10.98
N GLY A 38 6.02 4.12 -10.26
CA GLY A 38 4.83 4.97 -10.40
C GLY A 38 5.15 6.44 -10.10
N ALA A 39 5.82 6.71 -8.97
CA ALA A 39 6.22 8.05 -8.58
C ALA A 39 7.18 8.72 -9.60
N LYS A 40 8.07 7.94 -10.24
CA LYS A 40 8.92 8.42 -11.35
C LYS A 40 8.10 8.88 -12.55
N LYS A 41 7.00 8.18 -12.87
CA LYS A 41 6.12 8.50 -14.00
C LYS A 41 5.27 9.75 -13.73
N GLU A 42 4.86 9.95 -12.48
CA GLU A 42 4.04 11.10 -12.07
C GLU A 42 4.85 12.38 -11.83
N GLY A 43 6.13 12.25 -11.46
CA GLY A 43 7.11 13.35 -11.42
C GLY A 43 6.95 14.37 -10.28
N SER A 44 5.79 14.44 -9.63
CA SER A 44 5.53 15.32 -8.50
C SER A 44 4.67 14.64 -7.44
N ILE A 45 5.00 14.86 -6.17
CA ILE A 45 4.22 14.35 -5.02
C ILE A 45 3.76 15.54 -4.19
N VAL A 46 2.49 15.52 -3.75
CA VAL A 46 1.94 16.50 -2.80
C VAL A 46 1.66 15.79 -1.48
N TYR A 47 2.29 16.25 -0.41
CA TYR A 47 2.09 15.70 0.93
C TYR A 47 1.11 16.57 1.74
N TYR A 48 -0.01 15.96 2.16
CA TYR A 48 -0.97 16.56 3.09
C TYR A 48 -0.78 15.94 4.48
N GLY A 49 -0.31 16.73 5.43
CA GLY A 49 -0.14 16.26 6.80
C GLY A 49 -0.12 17.42 7.80
N SER A 50 -0.44 17.11 9.05
CA SER A 50 -0.50 18.09 10.15
C SER A 50 0.84 18.26 10.89
N THR A 51 1.96 17.93 10.26
CA THR A 51 3.28 18.02 10.91
C THR A 51 3.76 19.47 10.96
N SER A 52 4.67 19.77 11.90
CA SER A 52 5.20 21.12 12.07
C SER A 52 5.93 21.59 10.80
N GLY A 53 5.99 22.91 10.59
CA GLY A 53 6.61 23.50 9.41
C GLY A 53 8.05 23.03 9.17
N ALA A 54 8.84 22.92 10.24
CA ALA A 54 10.24 22.53 10.24
C ALA A 54 10.43 21.01 10.02
N GLU A 55 9.62 20.19 10.68
CA GLU A 55 9.69 18.73 10.56
C GLU A 55 9.32 18.26 9.15
N ALA A 56 8.31 18.90 8.53
CA ALA A 56 7.99 18.67 7.12
C ALA A 56 9.17 19.01 6.19
N ILE A 57 9.94 20.06 6.48
CA ILE A 57 11.07 20.46 5.63
C ILE A 57 12.19 19.43 5.72
N GLU A 58 12.54 18.97 6.92
CA GLU A 58 13.55 17.94 7.11
C GLU A 58 13.14 16.62 6.46
N MET A 59 11.88 16.23 6.58
CA MET A 59 11.33 15.06 5.90
C MET A 59 11.42 15.19 4.37
N ILE A 60 11.03 16.34 3.81
CA ILE A 60 11.12 16.60 2.36
C ILE A 60 12.58 16.54 1.90
N ARG A 61 13.52 17.17 2.61
CA ARG A 61 14.95 17.14 2.27
C ARG A 61 15.51 15.71 2.30
N ALA A 62 15.16 14.94 3.31
CA ALA A 62 15.59 13.54 3.41
C ALA A 62 15.01 12.69 2.27
N PHE A 63 13.76 12.96 1.87
CA PHE A 63 13.11 12.30 0.75
C PHE A 63 13.76 12.66 -0.60
N GLU A 64 13.99 13.94 -0.87
CA GLU A 64 14.67 14.41 -2.09
C GLU A 64 16.09 13.85 -2.21
N LYS A 65 16.82 13.75 -1.09
CA LYS A 65 18.16 13.13 -1.08
C LYS A 65 18.10 11.64 -1.45
N LYS A 66 17.06 10.92 -1.03
CA LYS A 66 16.89 9.49 -1.32
C LYS A 66 16.32 9.24 -2.72
N TYR A 67 15.48 10.16 -3.20
CA TYR A 67 14.75 10.05 -4.46
C TYR A 67 14.88 11.37 -5.25
N PRO A 68 16.03 11.61 -5.93
CA PRO A 68 16.32 12.89 -6.58
C PRO A 68 15.52 13.13 -7.88
N PHE A 69 14.60 12.23 -8.22
CA PHE A 69 13.80 12.26 -9.45
C PHE A 69 12.38 12.81 -9.24
N THR A 70 11.97 13.10 -8.00
CA THR A 70 10.62 13.55 -7.66
C THR A 70 10.64 14.96 -7.08
N LEU A 71 9.79 15.85 -7.59
CA LEU A 71 9.53 17.17 -7.00
C LEU A 71 8.47 17.05 -5.90
N LEU A 72 8.83 17.28 -4.64
CA LEU A 72 7.87 17.33 -3.54
C LEU A 72 7.36 18.77 -3.36
N SER A 73 6.10 19.02 -3.73
CA SER A 73 5.48 20.33 -3.52
C SER A 73 4.68 20.36 -2.22
N LYS A 74 5.07 21.26 -1.29
CA LYS A 74 4.38 21.48 -0.02
C LYS A 74 3.28 22.52 -0.20
N LEU A 75 2.02 22.09 -0.25
CA LEU A 75 0.86 22.99 -0.19
C LEU A 75 0.45 23.22 1.27
N ARG A 76 0.57 24.47 1.71
CA ARG A 76 0.29 24.93 3.08
C ARG A 76 -1.23 25.05 3.27
N PHE A 77 -1.84 24.22 4.11
CA PHE A 77 -3.20 24.47 4.57
C PHE A 77 -3.17 25.59 5.62
N ARG A 78 -3.90 26.67 5.34
CA ARG A 78 -3.99 27.86 6.18
C ARG A 78 -4.90 27.54 7.37
N SER A 79 -4.39 27.74 8.58
CA SER A 79 -5.18 27.81 9.82
C SER A 79 -6.12 29.00 9.81
#